data_AF-A0A7Y3UYJ2-F1
#
_entry.id   AF-A0A7Y3UYJ2-F1
#
_cell.length_a   1.000
_cell.length_b   1.000
_cell.length_c   1.000
_cell.angle_alpha   90.00
_cell.angle_beta   90.00
_cell.angle_gamma   90.00
#
_symmetry.space_group_name_H-M   'P 1'
#
loop_
_entity.id
_entity.type
_entity.pdbx_description
1 polymer ?
#
loop_
_entity_poly.entity_id
_entity_poly.type
_entity_poly.pdbx_seq_one_letter_code
_entity_poly.pdbx_strand_id
1 'polypeptide(L)'
;MVEQQVVKILSANDTGETGGHQAGILVPKEPGLLSFFPKLDASQYNPRVHLNFLDDGGKFWEFAFIYYNNALFDGTRNEYRLTRMTKYIRQAGLVVGDELILSRNSDRYCVSFSRKRKMERTGGVLQLGTSWRVVQL
;
A
#
# COMPACT_ATOMS: atom_id res chain seq x y z
N MET A 1 -3.74 6.87 22.40
CA MET A 1 -3.47 7.28 21.01
C MET A 1 -3.55 6.02 20.18
N VAL A 2 -4.40 5.97 19.15
CA VAL A 2 -4.56 4.75 18.35
C VAL A 2 -3.45 4.76 17.30
N GLU A 3 -2.50 3.86 17.46
CA GLU A 3 -1.47 3.60 16.46
C GLU A 3 -2.01 2.55 15.49
N GLN A 4 -1.96 2.84 14.20
CA GLN A 4 -2.39 1.90 13.17
C GLN A 4 -1.20 1.58 12.27
N GLN A 5 -1.07 0.31 11.91
CA GLN A 5 -0.03 -0.13 10.99
C GLN A 5 -0.60 -1.14 10.00
N VAL A 6 -0.23 -0.96 8.73
CA VAL A 6 -0.59 -1.86 7.63
C VAL A 6 0.66 -2.22 6.86
N VAL A 7 0.79 -3.48 6.50
CA VAL A 7 2.00 -4.02 5.85
C VAL A 7 1.61 -4.65 4.53
N LYS A 8 2.38 -4.31 3.49
CA LYS A 8 2.28 -4.87 2.15
C LYS A 8 3.54 -5.66 1.82
N ILE A 9 3.40 -6.96 1.56
CA ILE A 9 4.44 -7.77 0.93
C ILE A 9 4.46 -7.41 -0.56
N LEU A 10 5.59 -6.90 -1.05
CA LEU A 10 5.72 -6.43 -2.42
C LEU A 10 5.69 -7.59 -3.42
N SER A 11 4.84 -7.48 -4.43
CA SER A 11 4.80 -8.38 -5.59
C SER A 11 5.67 -7.84 -6.73
N ALA A 12 5.92 -8.66 -7.76
CA ALA A 12 6.68 -8.25 -8.96
C ALA A 12 6.05 -7.05 -9.68
N ASN A 13 4.74 -6.91 -9.55
CA ASN A 13 3.98 -5.78 -10.06
C ASN A 13 4.23 -4.49 -9.27
N ASP A 14 4.34 -4.60 -7.94
CA ASP A 14 4.56 -3.44 -7.07
C ASP A 14 6.00 -2.90 -7.24
N THR A 15 6.98 -3.77 -7.51
CA THR A 15 8.38 -3.39 -7.74
C THR A 15 8.69 -2.97 -9.18
N GLY A 16 7.74 -3.15 -10.10
CA GLY A 16 7.91 -2.81 -11.51
C GLY A 16 8.75 -3.81 -12.32
N GLU A 17 9.07 -4.98 -11.75
CA GLU A 17 9.84 -6.05 -12.41
C GLU A 17 9.11 -6.63 -13.63
N THR A 18 7.78 -6.52 -13.68
CA THR A 18 6.98 -7.01 -14.80
C THR A 18 6.96 -6.07 -16.01
N GLY A 19 7.61 -4.89 -15.94
CA GLY A 19 7.70 -3.93 -17.05
C GLY A 19 6.37 -3.27 -17.46
N GLY A 20 5.25 -3.68 -16.86
CA GLY A 20 3.94 -3.08 -17.08
C GLY A 20 3.82 -1.72 -16.41
N HIS A 21 3.08 -0.81 -17.06
CA HIS A 21 2.64 0.46 -16.46
C HIS A 21 1.69 0.18 -15.28
N GLN A 22 2.23 -0.12 -14.11
CA GLN A 22 1.44 -0.47 -12.93
C GLN A 22 0.94 0.81 -12.24
N ALA A 23 -0.37 1.03 -12.29
CA ALA A 23 -1.08 2.22 -11.78
C ALA A 23 -1.13 2.31 -10.23
N GLY A 24 -0.17 1.71 -9.51
CA GLY A 24 -0.08 1.70 -8.04
C GLY A 24 -0.53 0.39 -7.39
N ILE A 25 -0.20 0.26 -6.11
CA ILE A 25 -0.43 -0.92 -5.26
C ILE A 25 -1.93 -1.05 -5.00
N LEU A 26 -2.50 -2.23 -5.30
CA LEU A 26 -3.90 -2.55 -4.98
C LEU A 26 -4.10 -2.55 -3.46
N VAL A 27 -5.12 -1.84 -2.98
CA VAL A 27 -5.55 -1.83 -1.58
C VAL A 27 -6.88 -2.61 -1.47
N PRO A 28 -6.90 -3.77 -0.80
CA PRO A 28 -8.12 -4.54 -0.55
C PRO A 28 -9.23 -3.72 0.11
N LYS A 29 -10.49 -4.04 -0.23
CA LYS A 29 -11.68 -3.47 0.41
C LYS A 29 -12.01 -4.12 1.76
N GLU A 30 -10.97 -4.41 2.53
CA GLU A 30 -11.11 -4.98 3.87
C GLU A 30 -11.26 -3.80 4.85
N PRO A 31 -12.33 -3.74 5.68
CA PRO A 31 -12.61 -2.59 6.54
C PRO A 31 -11.46 -2.20 7.47
N GLY A 32 -10.74 -3.16 8.05
CA GLY A 32 -9.58 -2.93 8.90
C GLY A 32 -8.48 -2.17 8.16
N LEU A 33 -8.10 -2.65 6.97
CA LEU A 33 -7.12 -2.01 6.11
C LEU A 33 -7.58 -0.64 5.60
N LEU A 34 -8.83 -0.52 5.16
CA LEU A 34 -9.38 0.75 4.65
C LEU A 34 -9.45 1.83 5.75
N SER A 35 -9.64 1.44 7.00
CA SER A 35 -9.69 2.39 8.13
C SER A 35 -8.38 3.15 8.37
N PHE A 36 -7.27 2.65 7.83
CA PHE A 36 -5.96 3.34 7.84
C PHE A 36 -5.99 4.63 7.01
N PHE A 37 -6.72 4.61 5.89
CA PHE A 37 -6.79 5.70 4.93
C PHE A 37 -7.98 6.64 5.23
N PRO A 38 -7.93 7.90 4.78
CA PRO A 38 -9.11 8.77 4.84
C PRO A 38 -10.24 8.19 4.00
N LYS A 39 -11.49 8.39 4.44
CA LYS A 39 -12.65 8.02 3.65
C LYS A 39 -12.70 8.87 2.39
N LEU A 40 -12.94 8.21 1.25
CA LEU A 40 -13.16 8.86 -0.03
C LEU A 40 -14.66 8.89 -0.34
N ASP A 41 -15.14 10.01 -0.87
CA ASP A 41 -16.53 10.18 -1.27
C ASP A 41 -16.82 9.41 -2.56
N ALA A 42 -17.50 8.27 -2.44
CA ALA A 42 -17.81 7.39 -3.56
C ALA A 42 -18.79 7.99 -4.57
N SER A 43 -19.47 9.10 -4.26
CA SER A 43 -20.34 9.82 -5.20
C SER A 43 -19.56 10.64 -6.23
N GLN A 44 -18.28 10.89 -5.96
CA GLN A 44 -17.38 11.57 -6.89
C GLN A 44 -16.73 10.55 -7.83
N TYR A 45 -16.40 10.97 -9.05
CA TYR A 45 -15.71 10.11 -10.01
C TYR A 45 -14.21 10.04 -9.69
N ASN A 46 -13.71 8.83 -9.46
CA ASN A 46 -12.33 8.52 -9.11
C ASN A 46 -11.75 9.42 -7.98
N PRO A 47 -12.40 9.50 -6.81
CA PRO A 47 -12.01 10.39 -5.73
C PRO A 47 -10.60 10.03 -5.25
N ARG A 48 -9.83 11.04 -4.85
CA ARG A 48 -8.42 10.89 -4.49
C ARG A 48 -8.01 11.82 -3.37
N VAL A 49 -7.02 11.39 -2.61
CA VAL A 49 -6.32 12.21 -1.61
C VAL A 49 -4.81 11.97 -1.71
N HIS A 50 -4.02 13.03 -1.54
CA HIS A 50 -2.57 12.94 -1.41
C HIS A 50 -2.21 12.85 0.08
N LEU A 51 -1.36 11.88 0.41
CA LEU A 51 -0.93 11.57 1.76
C LEU A 51 0.59 11.76 1.83
N ASN A 52 1.04 12.54 2.80
CA ASN A 52 2.46 12.79 3.01
C ASN A 52 3.01 11.84 4.08
N PHE A 53 3.84 10.90 3.65
CA PHE A 53 4.52 9.94 4.51
C PHE A 53 5.92 10.42 4.86
N LEU A 54 6.28 10.38 6.14
CA LEU A 54 7.63 10.61 6.61
C LEU A 54 8.40 9.28 6.66
N ASP A 55 9.59 9.21 6.06
CA ASP A 55 10.47 8.05 6.22
C ASP A 55 11.41 8.19 7.43
N ASP A 56 12.10 7.08 7.76
CA ASP A 56 13.06 7.02 8.89
C ASP A 56 14.26 7.97 8.71
N GLY A 57 14.51 8.46 7.49
CA GLY A 57 15.54 9.45 7.17
C GLY A 57 15.06 10.90 7.26
N GLY A 58 13.79 11.13 7.65
CA GLY A 58 13.21 12.47 7.77
C GLY A 58 12.72 13.06 6.45
N LYS A 59 12.64 12.28 5.37
CA LYS A 59 12.18 12.75 4.06
C LYS A 59 10.69 12.49 3.89
N PHE A 60 10.00 13.46 3.29
CA PHE A 60 8.60 13.34 2.93
C PHE A 60 8.38 12.71 1.56
N TRP A 61 7.37 11.85 1.48
CA TRP A 61 6.94 11.15 0.29
C TRP A 61 5.44 11.34 0.10
N GLU A 62 5.06 11.92 -1.04
CA GLU A 62 3.65 12.08 -1.38
C GLU A 62 3.15 10.84 -2.14
N PHE A 63 2.23 10.11 -1.51
CA PHE A 63 1.51 9.00 -2.12
C PHE A 63 0.06 9.41 -2.39
N ALA A 64 -0.57 8.86 -3.41
CA ALA A 64 -1.97 9.18 -3.73
C ALA A 64 -2.85 7.96 -3.52
N PHE A 65 -3.78 8.06 -2.56
CA PHE A 65 -4.84 7.08 -2.34
C PHE A 65 -6.03 7.45 -3.21
N ILE A 66 -6.43 6.53 -4.08
CA ILE A 66 -7.49 6.75 -5.08
C ILE A 66 -8.46 5.58 -5.07
N TYR A 67 -9.74 5.88 -5.22
CA TYR A 67 -10.77 4.88 -5.48
C TYR A 67 -11.11 4.90 -6.95
N TYR A 68 -10.64 3.92 -7.74
CA TYR A 68 -11.13 3.75 -9.10
C TYR A 68 -12.53 3.13 -9.04
N ASN A 69 -13.55 3.98 -9.09
CA ASN A 69 -14.96 3.64 -8.90
C ASN A 69 -15.79 3.87 -10.15
N ASN A 70 -15.17 3.93 -11.33
CA ASN A 70 -15.89 4.19 -12.57
C ASN A 70 -16.94 3.11 -12.89
N ALA A 71 -16.93 1.93 -12.26
CA ALA A 71 -18.06 0.99 -12.30
C ALA A 71 -19.39 1.57 -11.77
N LEU A 72 -19.36 2.64 -10.99
CA LEU A 72 -20.55 3.40 -10.55
C LEU A 72 -21.01 4.44 -11.60
N PHE A 73 -20.24 4.60 -12.69
CA PHE A 73 -20.39 5.62 -13.73
C PHE A 73 -20.11 5.02 -15.12
N ASP A 74 -20.71 3.87 -15.42
CA ASP A 74 -20.65 3.17 -16.73
C ASP A 74 -19.26 2.62 -17.15
N GLY A 75 -18.33 2.49 -16.21
CA GLY A 75 -17.03 1.83 -16.36
C GLY A 75 -16.98 0.41 -15.79
N THR A 76 -15.76 -0.11 -15.57
CA THR A 76 -15.56 -1.49 -15.09
C THR A 76 -14.71 -1.61 -13.83
N ARG A 77 -14.00 -0.56 -13.40
CA ARG A 77 -13.12 -0.62 -12.23
C ARG A 77 -13.88 -0.27 -10.95
N ASN A 78 -13.55 -1.04 -9.93
CA ASN A 78 -14.10 -0.89 -8.60
C ASN A 78 -13.05 -1.31 -7.56
N GLU A 79 -11.98 -0.54 -7.44
CA GLU A 79 -10.80 -0.89 -6.63
C GLU A 79 -10.11 0.34 -6.02
N TYR A 80 -9.52 0.18 -4.84
CA TYR A 80 -8.66 1.20 -4.24
C TYR A 80 -7.21 0.96 -4.61
N ARG A 81 -6.45 2.04 -4.84
CA ARG A 81 -5.01 1.97 -5.07
C ARG A 81 -4.25 3.02 -4.29
N LEU A 82 -3.03 2.65 -3.90
CA LEU A 82 -2.01 3.57 -3.43
C LEU A 82 -0.96 3.76 -4.53
N THR A 83 -0.87 4.97 -5.05
CA THR A 83 -0.07 5.30 -6.24
C THR A 83 1.09 6.23 -5.89
N ARG A 84 1.98 6.50 -6.87
CA ARG A 84 3.20 7.31 -6.71
C ARG A 84 4.31 6.68 -5.84
N MET A 85 4.18 5.37 -5.55
CA MET A 85 5.15 4.61 -4.75
C MET A 85 6.47 4.31 -5.47
N THR A 86 6.50 4.34 -6.80
CA THR A 86 7.62 3.83 -7.61
C THR A 86 8.97 4.46 -7.24
N LYS A 87 8.99 5.79 -7.03
CA LYS A 87 10.23 6.49 -6.66
C LYS A 87 10.73 6.05 -5.28
N TYR A 88 9.83 5.86 -4.31
CA TYR A 88 10.17 5.37 -2.98
C TYR A 88 10.77 3.96 -3.06
N ILE A 89 10.03 3.02 -3.67
CA ILE A 89 10.44 1.62 -3.82
C ILE A 89 11.81 1.52 -4.50
N ARG A 90 12.03 2.28 -5.58
CA ARG A 90 13.30 2.30 -6.30
C ARG A 90 14.44 2.91 -5.48
N GLN A 91 14.23 4.02 -4.79
CA GLN A 91 15.28 4.66 -3.99
C GLN A 91 15.63 3.85 -2.73
N ALA A 92 14.63 3.20 -2.12
CA ALA A 92 14.84 2.26 -1.03
C ALA A 92 15.42 0.91 -1.51
N GLY A 93 15.44 0.66 -2.83
CA GLY A 93 15.97 -0.55 -3.46
C GLY A 93 15.18 -1.81 -3.13
N LEU A 94 13.86 -1.70 -2.91
CA LEU A 94 12.99 -2.79 -2.49
C LEU A 94 12.71 -3.76 -3.65
N VAL A 95 12.64 -5.05 -3.33
CA VAL A 95 12.42 -6.14 -4.30
C VAL A 95 11.24 -7.01 -3.90
N VAL A 96 10.85 -7.95 -4.77
CA VAL A 96 9.75 -8.88 -4.48
C VAL A 96 9.97 -9.62 -3.16
N GLY A 97 8.93 -9.62 -2.32
CA GLY A 97 8.95 -10.25 -1.01
C GLY A 97 9.47 -9.38 0.12
N ASP A 98 10.04 -8.19 -0.16
CA ASP A 98 10.24 -7.17 0.87
C ASP A 98 8.88 -6.64 1.36
N GLU A 99 8.86 -6.13 2.59
CA GLU A 99 7.67 -5.57 3.21
C GLU A 99 7.73 -4.05 3.19
N LEU A 100 6.70 -3.41 2.62
CA LEU A 100 6.40 -2.00 2.77
C LEU A 100 5.51 -1.82 4.00
N ILE A 101 5.93 -0.99 4.94
CA ILE A 101 5.24 -0.76 6.21
C ILE A 101 4.72 0.68 6.20
N LEU A 102 3.40 0.83 6.34
CA LEU A 102 2.74 2.12 6.48
C LEU A 102 2.20 2.20 7.91
N SER A 103 2.59 3.23 8.64
CA SER A 103 2.06 3.48 9.98
C SER A 103 1.42 4.86 10.06
N ARG A 104 0.47 5.00 10.98
CA ARG A 104 -0.22 6.24 11.26
C ARG A 104 -0.30 6.40 12.76
N ASN A 105 0.28 7.50 13.25
CA ASN A 105 0.13 7.94 14.63
C ASN A 105 -0.65 9.25 14.62
N SER A 106 -1.87 9.22 15.16
CA SER A 106 -2.80 10.35 15.14
C SER A 106 -3.02 10.83 13.70
N ASP A 107 -2.43 11.96 13.29
CA ASP A 107 -2.54 12.50 11.94
C ASP A 107 -1.24 12.45 11.12
N ARG A 108 -0.19 11.81 11.65
CA ARG A 108 1.09 11.66 10.94
C ARG A 108 1.18 10.28 10.30
N TYR A 109 1.37 10.27 8.99
CA TYR A 109 1.69 9.09 8.22
C TYR A 109 3.21 8.89 8.17
N CYS A 110 3.66 7.66 8.42
CA CYS A 110 5.06 7.25 8.31
C CYS A 110 5.20 6.03 7.40
N VAL A 111 6.32 5.95 6.68
CA VAL A 111 6.64 4.83 5.79
C VAL A 111 8.01 4.27 6.13
N SER A 112 8.07 2.96 6.33
CA SER A 112 9.31 2.21 6.50
C SER A 112 9.23 0.92 5.71
N PHE A 113 10.28 0.10 5.79
CA PHE A 113 10.31 -1.19 5.12
C PHE A 113 11.09 -2.22 5.94
N SER A 114 10.77 -3.49 5.71
CA SER A 114 11.56 -4.62 6.18
C SER A 114 12.02 -5.45 5.00
N ARG A 115 13.31 -5.79 4.97
CA ARG A 115 13.85 -6.68 3.94
C ARG A 115 13.50 -8.11 4.27
N LYS A 116 13.18 -8.90 3.25
CA LYS A 116 13.05 -10.35 3.43
C LYS A 116 14.36 -10.89 3.99
N ARG A 117 14.38 -11.29 5.28
CA ARG A 117 15.48 -12.09 5.82
C ARG A 117 15.59 -13.34 4.94
N LYS A 118 16.81 -13.71 4.52
CA LYS A 118 17.09 -15.06 4.01
C LYS A 118 16.84 -16.06 5.15
N MET A 119 15.59 -16.39 5.45
CA MET A 119 15.26 -17.60 6.19
C MET A 119 15.32 -18.76 5.20
N GLU A 120 16.15 -19.74 5.54
CA GLU A 120 16.21 -21.03 4.86
C GLU A 120 14.82 -21.67 4.78
N ARG A 121 14.61 -22.43 3.71
CA ARG A 121 13.39 -23.18 3.46
C ARG A 121 13.06 -24.04 4.69
N THR A 122 11.89 -23.80 5.29
CA THR A 122 11.21 -24.86 6.05
C THR A 122 9.73 -24.84 5.72
N GLY A 123 9.30 -25.93 5.09
CA GLY A 123 7.98 -26.53 5.08
C GLY A 123 6.74 -25.64 5.13
N GLY A 124 6.00 -25.67 4.02
CA GLY A 124 4.53 -25.76 4.03
C GLY A 124 3.78 -24.70 4.82
N VAL A 125 3.69 -23.48 4.28
CA VAL A 125 2.67 -22.51 4.72
C VAL A 125 1.81 -22.15 3.52
N LEU A 126 0.53 -22.51 3.59
CA LEU A 126 -0.50 -22.06 2.67
C LEU A 126 -0.59 -20.52 2.74
N GLN A 127 -0.24 -19.84 1.65
CA GLN A 127 -0.39 -18.40 1.49
C GLN A 127 -1.87 -18.06 1.27
N LEU A 128 -2.53 -17.52 2.30
CA LEU A 128 -3.90 -17.02 2.18
C LEU A 128 -3.92 -15.66 1.48
N GLY A 129 -4.20 -15.69 0.17
CA GLY A 129 -5.01 -14.74 -0.60
C GLY A 129 -4.58 -13.28 -0.79
N THR A 130 -4.08 -12.58 0.22
CA THR A 130 -3.81 -11.14 0.15
C THR A 130 -2.43 -10.79 0.70
N SER A 131 -1.64 -10.06 -0.08
CA SER A 131 -0.29 -9.58 0.29
C SER A 131 -0.31 -8.45 1.35
N TRP A 132 -1.47 -8.19 1.97
CA TRP A 132 -1.65 -7.17 3.00
C TRP A 132 -1.95 -7.82 4.35
N ARG A 133 -1.44 -7.21 5.42
CA ARG A 133 -1.85 -7.51 6.81
C ARG A 133 -2.01 -6.21 7.61
N VAL A 134 -2.97 -6.19 8.52
CA VAL A 134 -3.16 -5.13 9.52
C VAL A 134 -2.45 -5.56 10.80
N VAL A 135 -1.68 -4.66 11.42
CA VAL A 135 -1.02 -4.89 12.70
C VAL A 135 -1.69 -4.00 13.74
N GLN A 136 -2.32 -4.62 14.73
CA GLN A 136 -2.83 -3.93 15.91
C GLN A 136 -1.66 -3.73 16.88
N LEU A 137 -1.38 -2.49 17.23
CA LEU A 137 -0.35 -2.10 18.20
C LEU A 137 -1.00 -1.73 19.54
#